data_AF-A0A810N687-F1
#
_entry.id   AF-A0A810N687-F1
#
_cell.length_a   1.000
_cell.length_b   1.000
_cell.length_c   1.000
_cell.angle_alpha   90.00
_cell.angle_beta   90.00
_cell.angle_gamma   90.00
#
_symmetry.space_group_name_H-M   'P 1'
#
loop_
_entity.id
_entity.type
_entity.pdbx_description
1 polymer ?
#
loop_
_entity_poly.entity_id
_entity_poly.type
_entity_poly.pdbx_seq_one_letter_code
_entity_poly.pdbx_strand_id
1 'polypeptide(L)'
;MQTPPPARSVPDPTTEPTARPVQPAQLADLRARLPELMPRDEQRLARRLEGTRKIRDPQRRAAALVEIAGEVDRAESRLAARRAAVPTVSYPPQLPVSDRRDEIAEAIRDHQVVIVAGETGSGKTTQLPKICLELGRGCGG
;
A
#
# COMPACT_ATOMS: atom_id res chain seq x y z
N MET A 1 -39.78 13.18 51.86
CA MET A 1 -38.32 13.39 52.03
C MET A 1 -37.66 13.25 50.66
N GLN A 2 -36.73 14.16 50.37
CA GLN A 2 -36.21 14.57 49.07
C GLN A 2 -35.05 13.67 48.60
N THR A 3 -34.96 13.38 47.30
CA THR A 3 -33.82 12.70 46.63
C THR A 3 -32.50 13.46 46.80
N PRO A 4 -31.34 12.77 46.68
CA PRO A 4 -30.60 12.87 45.41
C PRO A 4 -30.00 11.54 44.89
N PRO A 5 -29.70 11.43 43.57
CA PRO A 5 -29.01 10.31 42.93
C PRO A 5 -27.50 10.60 42.69
N PRO A 6 -26.79 9.80 41.86
CA PRO A 6 -25.65 8.96 42.24
C PRO A 6 -24.27 9.66 42.23
N ALA A 7 -23.34 9.21 43.09
CA ALA A 7 -21.93 9.55 42.96
C ALA A 7 -21.33 8.82 41.75
N ARG A 8 -21.20 9.54 40.63
CA ARG A 8 -20.30 9.17 39.53
C ARG A 8 -18.88 9.18 40.07
N SER A 9 -18.27 8.01 40.25
CA SER A 9 -16.82 7.89 40.36
C SER A 9 -16.21 8.27 39.02
N VAL A 10 -15.65 9.47 38.96
CA VAL A 10 -14.77 9.93 37.87
C VAL A 10 -13.52 9.04 37.89
N PRO A 11 -13.18 8.31 36.82
CA PRO A 11 -11.82 7.80 36.70
C PRO A 11 -10.91 8.98 36.33
N ASP A 12 -9.87 9.18 37.14
CA ASP A 12 -8.78 10.12 36.93
C ASP A 12 -8.32 10.17 35.46
N PRO A 13 -8.24 11.35 34.81
CA PRO A 13 -7.54 11.51 33.54
C PRO A 13 -6.05 11.74 33.81
N THR A 14 -5.41 10.80 34.51
CA THR A 14 -3.94 10.78 34.62
C THR A 14 -3.46 9.40 34.25
N THR A 15 -3.54 9.07 32.96
CA THR A 15 -2.68 8.03 32.40
C THR A 15 -1.61 8.74 31.61
N GLU A 16 -0.51 8.99 32.32
CA GLU A 16 0.80 9.26 31.74
C GLU A 16 1.03 8.32 30.53
N PRO A 17 1.67 8.79 29.44
CA PRO A 17 2.05 7.92 28.35
C PRO A 17 3.19 7.01 28.82
N THR A 18 2.86 5.92 29.51
CA THR A 18 3.81 4.87 29.84
C THR A 18 4.28 4.27 28.52
N ALA A 19 5.53 4.57 28.16
CA ALA A 19 6.21 4.05 26.98
C ALA A 19 6.18 2.52 26.99
N ARG A 20 5.18 1.93 26.30
CA ARG A 20 5.13 0.49 26.07
C ARG A 20 6.37 0.10 25.28
N PRO A 21 7.14 -0.90 25.71
CA PRO A 21 8.28 -1.37 24.94
C PRO A 21 7.76 -1.85 23.58
N VAL A 22 8.42 -1.41 22.50
CA VAL A 22 8.00 -1.84 21.17
C VAL A 22 8.16 -3.34 21.04
N GLN A 23 7.03 -3.98 20.74
CA GLN A 23 6.92 -5.43 20.72
C GLN A 23 7.54 -5.99 19.45
N PRO A 24 8.14 -7.20 19.49
CA PRO A 24 8.59 -7.92 18.30
C PRO A 24 7.50 -8.05 17.23
N ALA A 25 6.23 -8.12 17.65
CA ALA A 25 5.05 -8.11 16.79
C ALA A 25 5.01 -6.87 15.88
N GLN A 26 5.21 -5.66 16.43
CA GLN A 26 5.17 -4.41 15.63
C GLN A 26 6.25 -4.38 14.55
N LEU A 27 7.42 -4.96 14.82
CA LEU A 27 8.48 -5.07 13.83
C LEU A 27 8.11 -6.04 12.69
N ALA A 28 7.53 -7.19 13.04
CA ALA A 28 7.07 -8.19 12.07
C ALA A 28 5.93 -7.63 11.22
N ASP A 29 4.97 -6.94 11.84
CA ASP A 29 3.82 -6.32 11.17
C ASP A 29 4.28 -5.26 10.16
N LEU A 30 5.19 -4.36 10.56
CA LEU A 30 5.74 -3.36 9.66
C LEU A 30 6.49 -4.01 8.49
N ARG A 31 7.24 -5.09 8.74
CA ARG A 31 7.98 -5.81 7.70
C ARG A 31 7.06 -6.52 6.70
N ALA A 32 5.91 -7.03 7.15
CA ALA A 32 4.92 -7.66 6.29
C ALA A 32 4.23 -6.67 5.33
N ARG A 33 4.14 -5.39 5.70
CA ARG A 33 3.54 -4.33 4.86
C ARG A 33 4.47 -3.77 3.79
N LEU A 34 5.79 -3.87 3.97
CA LEU A 34 6.76 -3.27 3.05
C LEU A 34 6.67 -3.74 1.59
N PRO A 35 6.45 -5.05 1.29
CA PRO A 35 6.38 -5.54 -0.09
C PRO A 35 5.20 -4.98 -0.89
N GLU A 36 4.19 -4.42 -0.23
CA GLU A 36 3.04 -3.80 -0.89
C GLU A 36 3.30 -2.33 -1.27
N LEU A 37 4.37 -1.74 -0.78
CA LEU A 37 4.76 -0.36 -1.08
C LEU A 37 5.46 -0.25 -2.44
N MET A 38 5.72 0.99 -2.87
CA MET A 38 6.59 1.21 -4.02
C MET A 38 8.02 0.69 -3.75
N PRO A 39 8.75 0.16 -4.76
CA PRO A 39 10.08 -0.42 -4.56
C PRO A 39 11.09 0.51 -3.87
N ARG A 40 11.01 1.82 -4.15
CA ARG A 40 11.86 2.83 -3.50
C ARG A 40 11.54 2.99 -2.01
N ASP A 41 10.25 2.96 -1.65
CA ASP A 41 9.80 3.09 -0.26
C ASP A 41 10.08 1.79 0.51
N GLU A 42 9.79 0.63 -0.09
CA GLU A 42 10.11 -0.69 0.45
C GLU A 42 11.59 -0.78 0.84
N GLN A 43 12.50 -0.53 -0.10
CA GLN A 43 13.94 -0.65 0.14
C GLN A 43 14.46 0.32 1.21
N ARG A 44 13.98 1.57 1.19
CA ARG A 44 14.38 2.59 2.18
C ARG A 44 13.92 2.20 3.58
N LEU A 45 12.65 1.82 3.72
CA LEU A 45 12.04 1.50 5.00
C LEU A 45 12.54 0.17 5.56
N ALA A 46 12.79 -0.82 4.72
CA ALA A 46 13.40 -2.09 5.13
C ALA A 46 14.78 -1.89 5.76
N ARG A 47 15.63 -1.05 5.15
CA ARG A 47 16.96 -0.70 5.69
C ARG A 47 16.87 0.02 7.04
N ARG A 48 15.95 0.98 7.15
CA ARG A 48 15.73 1.74 8.40
C ARG A 48 15.20 0.84 9.52
N LEU A 49 14.29 -0.08 9.18
CA LEU A 49 13.70 -1.06 10.09
C LEU A 49 14.73 -2.08 10.60
N GLU A 50 15.68 -2.50 9.75
CA GLU A 50 16.79 -3.34 10.19
C GLU A 50 17.76 -2.57 11.09
N GLY A 51 17.97 -1.27 10.82
CA GLY A 51 18.77 -0.38 11.67
C GLY A 51 18.23 -0.24 13.09
N THR A 52 16.91 -0.20 13.28
CA THR A 52 16.31 -0.07 14.63
C THR A 52 16.51 -1.29 15.51
N ARG A 53 16.76 -2.48 14.93
CA ARG A 53 17.08 -3.70 15.69
C ARG A 53 18.42 -3.61 16.43
N LYS A 54 19.34 -2.77 15.93
CA LYS A 54 20.66 -2.55 16.53
C LYS A 54 20.66 -1.53 17.67
N ILE A 55 19.56 -0.81 17.87
CA ILE A 55 19.43 0.19 18.94
C ILE A 55 19.25 -0.55 20.27
N ARG A 56 20.19 -0.32 21.20
CA ARG A 56 20.18 -0.93 22.55
C ARG A 56 19.17 -0.28 23.50
N ASP A 57 18.95 1.02 23.33
CA ASP A 57 18.01 1.81 24.13
C ASP A 57 16.55 1.50 23.71
N PRO A 58 15.73 0.91 24.59
CA PRO A 58 14.34 0.55 24.27
C PRO A 58 13.46 1.75 23.92
N GLN A 59 13.68 2.91 24.54
CA GLN A 59 12.87 4.11 24.29
C GLN A 59 13.20 4.72 22.92
N ARG A 60 14.49 4.83 22.58
CA ARG A 60 14.91 5.30 21.25
C ARG A 60 14.47 4.34 20.14
N ARG A 61 14.56 3.04 20.39
CA ARG A 61 14.05 2.02 19.46
C ARG A 61 12.54 2.18 19.27
N ALA A 62 11.81 2.44 20.34
CA ALA A 62 10.38 2.65 20.29
C ALA A 62 10.01 3.87 19.45
N ALA A 63 10.65 5.02 19.72
CA ALA A 63 10.45 6.25 18.95
C ALA A 63 10.74 6.05 17.45
N ALA A 64 11.86 5.41 17.10
CA ALA A 64 12.21 5.15 15.71
C ALA A 64 11.19 4.25 15.00
N LEU A 65 10.58 3.29 15.70
CA LEU A 65 9.56 2.42 15.12
C LEU A 65 8.23 3.14 14.89
N VAL A 66 7.87 4.08 15.77
CA VAL A 66 6.72 4.98 15.56
C VAL A 66 6.94 5.87 14.34
N GLU A 67 8.14 6.43 14.17
CA GLU A 67 8.48 7.22 12.99
C GLU A 67 8.37 6.39 11.71
N ILE A 68 8.93 5.18 11.70
CA ILE A 68 8.88 4.29 10.54
C ILE A 68 7.43 3.91 10.22
N ALA A 69 6.61 3.61 11.23
CA ALA A 69 5.19 3.32 11.03
C ALA A 69 4.47 4.47 10.32
N GLY A 70 4.68 5.71 10.79
CA GLY A 70 4.11 6.89 10.13
C GLY A 70 4.65 7.13 8.71
N GLU A 71 5.86 6.69 8.37
CA GLU A 71 6.34 6.72 6.99
C GLU A 71 5.71 5.64 6.11
N VAL A 72 5.47 4.44 6.66
CA VAL A 72 4.73 3.36 5.98
C VAL A 72 3.31 3.83 5.66
N ASP A 73 2.58 4.37 6.64
CA ASP A 73 1.20 4.86 6.43
C ASP A 73 1.13 5.93 5.33
N ARG A 74 2.11 6.84 5.30
CA ARG A 74 2.21 7.86 4.23
C ARG A 74 2.53 7.24 2.87
N ALA A 75 3.35 6.18 2.83
CA ALA A 75 3.66 5.48 1.59
C ALA A 75 2.46 4.72 1.03
N GLU A 76 1.71 4.02 1.89
CA GLU A 76 0.45 3.38 1.53
C GLU A 76 -0.58 4.39 1.02
N SER A 77 -0.73 5.52 1.71
CA SER A 77 -1.62 6.60 1.29
C SER A 77 -1.26 7.15 -0.10
N ARG A 78 0.03 7.30 -0.41
CA ARG A 78 0.49 7.71 -1.75
C ARG A 78 0.15 6.66 -2.81
N LEU A 79 0.35 5.38 -2.50
CA LEU A 79 0.02 4.30 -3.43
C LEU A 79 -1.49 4.21 -3.67
N ALA A 80 -2.29 4.33 -2.61
CA ALA A 80 -3.75 4.37 -2.70
C ALA A 80 -4.24 5.55 -3.55
N ALA A 81 -3.68 6.75 -3.33
CA ALA A 81 -4.00 7.92 -4.15
C ALA A 81 -3.63 7.72 -5.63
N ARG A 82 -2.48 7.08 -5.92
CA ARG A 82 -2.10 6.72 -7.29
C ARG A 82 -3.06 5.73 -7.93
N ARG A 83 -3.46 4.69 -7.21
CA ARG A 83 -4.47 3.71 -7.67
C ARG A 83 -5.82 4.39 -7.93
N ALA A 84 -6.24 5.29 -7.05
CA ALA A 84 -7.48 6.06 -7.21
C ALA A 84 -7.42 7.07 -8.37
N ALA A 85 -6.23 7.56 -8.72
CA ALA A 85 -6.03 8.47 -9.83
C ALA A 85 -5.91 7.76 -11.19
N VAL A 86 -5.95 6.42 -11.23
CA VAL A 86 -6.01 5.67 -12.49
C VAL A 86 -7.35 5.99 -13.17
N PRO A 87 -7.34 6.58 -14.38
CA PRO A 87 -8.58 6.88 -15.09
C PRO A 87 -9.35 5.60 -15.40
N THR A 88 -10.69 5.66 -15.32
CA THR A 88 -11.54 4.57 -15.81
C THR A 88 -11.24 4.34 -17.29
N VAL A 89 -10.67 3.19 -17.59
CA VAL A 89 -10.26 2.85 -18.94
C VAL A 89 -11.50 2.46 -19.73
N SER A 90 -11.79 3.24 -20.78
CA SER A 90 -12.83 2.92 -21.75
C SER A 90 -12.20 2.44 -23.06
N TYR A 91 -12.74 1.34 -23.58
CA TYR A 91 -12.34 0.72 -24.82
C TYR A 91 -13.39 1.00 -25.89
N PRO A 92 -13.03 1.67 -26.99
CA PRO A 92 -13.92 1.76 -28.13
C PRO A 92 -14.05 0.35 -28.75
N PRO A 93 -15.27 -0.18 -28.96
CA PRO A 93 -15.52 -1.54 -29.43
C PRO A 93 -15.23 -1.75 -30.92
N GLN A 94 -14.52 -0.83 -31.56
CA GLN A 94 -14.27 -0.81 -33.01
C GLN A 94 -12.84 -1.21 -33.37
N LEU A 95 -12.03 -1.63 -32.38
CA LEU A 95 -10.64 -2.02 -32.58
C LEU A 95 -10.47 -3.51 -32.26
N PRO A 96 -9.79 -4.29 -33.12
CA PRO A 96 -9.58 -5.73 -32.91
C PRO A 96 -8.91 -6.09 -31.57
N VAL A 97 -8.10 -5.17 -31.01
CA VAL A 97 -7.45 -5.35 -29.70
C VAL A 97 -8.41 -5.11 -28.54
N SER A 98 -9.41 -4.23 -28.69
CA SER A 98 -10.45 -4.02 -27.69
C SER A 98 -11.34 -5.26 -27.57
N ASP A 99 -11.67 -5.90 -28.69
CA ASP A 99 -12.54 -7.08 -28.72
C ASP A 99 -11.91 -8.30 -28.04
N ARG A 100 -10.57 -8.41 -28.09
CA ARG A 100 -9.79 -9.47 -27.43
C ARG A 100 -9.20 -9.05 -26.09
N ARG A 101 -9.74 -7.99 -25.47
CA ARG A 101 -9.23 -7.45 -24.20
C ARG A 101 -9.08 -8.52 -23.13
N ASP A 102 -10.12 -9.33 -22.94
CA ASP A 102 -10.16 -10.30 -21.83
C ASP A 102 -9.12 -11.41 -22.02
N GLU A 103 -8.98 -11.92 -23.26
CA GLU A 103 -7.96 -12.89 -23.65
C GLU A 103 -6.54 -12.33 -23.45
N ILE A 104 -6.31 -11.08 -23.85
CA ILE A 104 -5.02 -10.40 -23.65
C ILE A 104 -4.75 -10.18 -22.16
N ALA A 105 -5.77 -9.81 -21.38
CA ALA A 105 -5.64 -9.55 -19.96
C ALA A 105 -5.31 -10.84 -19.17
N GLU A 106 -5.94 -11.95 -19.54
CA GLU A 106 -5.65 -13.28 -19.01
C GLU A 106 -4.22 -13.71 -19.37
N ALA A 107 -3.83 -13.58 -20.64
CA ALA A 107 -2.47 -13.91 -21.09
C ALA A 107 -1.41 -13.11 -20.31
N ILE A 108 -1.60 -11.81 -20.11
CA ILE A 108 -0.68 -10.94 -19.34
C ILE A 108 -0.63 -11.30 -17.86
N ARG A 109 -1.75 -11.79 -17.29
CA ARG A 109 -1.80 -12.23 -15.89
C ARG A 109 -0.99 -13.51 -15.68
N ASP A 110 -1.13 -14.45 -16.59
CA ASP A 110 -0.61 -15.81 -16.42
C ASP A 110 0.83 -15.98 -16.95
N HIS A 111 1.25 -15.11 -17.88
CA HIS A 111 2.56 -15.20 -18.52
C HIS A 111 3.39 -13.93 -18.27
N GLN A 112 4.63 -14.12 -17.79
CA GLN A 112 5.56 -13.02 -17.58
C GLN A 112 5.94 -12.29 -18.88
N VAL A 113 5.90 -12.99 -20.03
CA VAL A 113 6.18 -12.45 -21.35
C VAL A 113 5.07 -12.88 -22.31
N VAL A 114 4.43 -11.89 -22.95
CA VAL A 114 3.37 -12.10 -23.95
C VAL A 114 3.76 -11.37 -25.23
N ILE A 115 3.68 -12.06 -26.37
CA ILE A 115 3.90 -11.46 -27.69
C ILE A 115 2.55 -11.20 -28.35
N VAL A 116 2.21 -9.94 -28.58
CA VAL A 116 0.96 -9.55 -29.25
C VAL A 116 1.27 -9.10 -30.68
N ALA A 117 0.93 -9.95 -31.66
CA ALA A 117 1.01 -9.63 -33.07
C ALA A 117 -0.31 -9.06 -33.60
N GLY A 118 -0.26 -8.10 -34.51
CA GLY A 118 -1.43 -7.56 -35.20
C GLY A 118 -1.05 -6.52 -36.23
N GLU A 119 -1.91 -6.25 -37.20
CA GLU A 119 -1.67 -5.26 -38.24
C GLU A 119 -1.55 -3.82 -37.70
N THR A 120 -0.91 -2.94 -38.47
CA THR A 120 -0.88 -1.50 -38.18
C THR A 120 -2.31 -0.96 -38.15
N GLY A 121 -2.67 -0.17 -37.13
CA GLY A 121 -4.05 0.33 -36.96
C GLY A 121 -4.93 -0.53 -36.04
N SER A 122 -4.50 -1.74 -35.65
CA SER A 122 -5.29 -2.61 -34.76
C SER A 122 -5.47 -2.07 -33.31
N GLY A 123 -4.79 -0.97 -32.97
CA GLY A 123 -4.90 -0.33 -31.66
C GLY A 123 -3.90 -0.80 -30.59
N LYS A 124 -2.91 -1.65 -30.91
CA LYS A 124 -1.95 -2.21 -29.93
C LYS A 124 -1.28 -1.15 -29.05
N THR A 125 -0.64 -0.14 -29.65
CA THR A 125 0.09 0.92 -28.94
C THR A 125 -0.82 1.77 -28.04
N THR A 126 -2.12 1.82 -28.33
CA THR A 126 -3.09 2.64 -27.60
C THR A 126 -3.87 1.84 -26.54
N GLN A 127 -4.22 0.58 -26.84
CA GLN A 127 -5.08 -0.24 -25.97
C GLN A 127 -4.27 -1.17 -25.03
N LEU A 128 -3.07 -1.63 -25.41
CA LEU A 128 -2.28 -2.46 -24.49
C LEU A 128 -1.87 -1.72 -23.21
N PRO A 129 -1.44 -0.43 -23.25
CA PRO A 129 -1.15 0.31 -22.02
C PRO A 129 -2.36 0.45 -21.10
N LYS A 130 -3.55 0.60 -21.69
CA LYS A 130 -4.84 0.65 -21.00
C LYS A 130 -5.16 -0.67 -20.29
N ILE A 131 -4.98 -1.80 -20.97
CA ILE A 131 -5.18 -3.15 -20.40
C ILE A 131 -4.20 -3.39 -19.25
N CYS A 132 -2.93 -3.01 -19.43
CA CYS A 132 -1.93 -3.10 -18.38
C CYS A 132 -2.29 -2.25 -17.14
N LEU A 133 -2.82 -1.04 -17.33
CA LEU A 133 -3.26 -0.17 -16.24
C LEU A 133 -4.42 -0.79 -15.45
N GLU A 134 -5.39 -1.39 -16.12
CA GLU A 134 -6.49 -2.11 -15.45
C GLU A 134 -6.03 -3.32 -14.64
N LEU A 135 -4.97 -4.00 -15.11
CA LEU A 135 -4.31 -5.07 -14.36
C LEU A 135 -3.46 -4.55 -13.19
N GLY A 136 -3.49 -3.25 -12.90
CA GLY A 136 -2.75 -2.62 -11.81
C GLY A 136 -1.25 -2.45 -12.11
N ARG A 137 -0.80 -2.68 -13.34
CA ARG A 137 0.59 -2.39 -13.76
C ARG A 137 0.78 -0.88 -13.91
N GLY A 138 1.98 -0.37 -13.61
CA GLY A 138 2.31 1.05 -13.69
C GLY A 138 1.87 1.90 -12.49
N CYS A 139 1.15 1.34 -11.51
CA CYS A 139 0.77 2.05 -10.28
C CYS A 139 1.84 2.00 -9.19
N GLY A 140 2.59 0.89 -9.12
CA GLY A 140 3.63 0.64 -8.10
C GLY A 140 5.07 0.80 -8.60
N GLY A 141 5.28 0.73 -9.92
CA GLY A 141 6.57 0.65 -10.59
C GLY A 141 6.40 -0.04 -11.95
#